data_AF-A0A402ARV1-F1
#
_entry.id   AF-A0A402ARV1-F1
#
_cell.length_a   1.000
_cell.length_b   1.000
_cell.length_c   1.000
_cell.angle_alpha   90.00
_cell.angle_beta   90.00
_cell.angle_gamma   90.00
#
_symmetry.space_group_name_H-M   'P 1'
#
loop_
_entity.id
_entity.type
_entity.pdbx_description
1 polymer ?
#
loop_
_entity_poly.entity_id
_entity_poly.type
_entity_poly.pdbx_seq_one_letter_code
_entity_poly.pdbx_strand_id
1 'polypeptide(L)'
;MLSQIPLIAGDEHSDPEHFPPATYDRDGQQLDLRPVNSWTMRLQELSIPEIVEVQLVNSIAPTVLIQQLAPLMRTARSVQPRYTHIINVSAIEGQFAGHKTGAHPHTNMAKAALNMLTLTMATDLAAEGIAINSVDPGWISQQVPYGQRIADHKLPLDEVDAAARICDLIFVAAQGGQAEYGRFWKDYLVAPW
;
A
#
# COMPACT_ATOMS: atom_id res chain seq x y z
N MET A 1 -3.79 12.60 3.33
CA MET A 1 -4.36 13.17 2.10
C MET A 1 -5.75 13.69 2.44
N LEU A 2 -6.09 14.93 2.10
CA LEU A 2 -7.46 15.42 2.26
C LEU A 2 -8.35 14.61 1.31
N SER A 3 -9.43 14.02 1.82
CA SER A 3 -10.47 13.50 0.94
C SER A 3 -10.96 14.63 0.04
N GLN A 4 -11.10 14.37 -1.27
CA GLN A 4 -11.63 15.37 -2.21
C GLN A 4 -13.13 15.65 -1.97
N ILE A 5 -13.79 14.82 -1.15
CA ILE A 5 -15.20 14.94 -0.81
C ILE A 5 -15.35 14.76 0.70
N PRO A 6 -15.99 15.68 1.43
CA PRO A 6 -16.17 15.50 2.86
C PRO A 6 -17.09 14.33 3.18
N LEU A 7 -16.55 13.31 3.85
CA LEU A 7 -17.28 12.11 4.25
C LEU A 7 -17.43 11.99 5.76
N ILE A 8 -16.53 12.61 6.53
CA ILE A 8 -16.59 12.70 7.99
C ILE A 8 -16.42 14.13 8.50
N ALA A 9 -16.87 14.36 9.74
CA ALA A 9 -16.60 15.59 10.46
C ALA A 9 -15.09 15.83 10.55
N GLY A 10 -14.62 16.92 9.93
CA GLY A 10 -13.20 17.26 9.79
C GLY A 10 -12.67 17.28 8.36
N ASP A 11 -13.40 16.69 7.40
CA ASP A 11 -13.05 16.79 5.96
C ASP A 11 -13.59 18.08 5.30
N GLU A 12 -14.51 18.75 5.98
CA GLU A 12 -15.42 19.76 5.40
C GLU A 12 -14.71 21.10 5.20
N HIS A 13 -13.72 21.39 6.05
CA HIS A 13 -12.90 22.60 5.99
C HIS A 13 -11.47 22.27 6.42
N SER A 14 -10.52 22.55 5.54
CA SER A 14 -9.10 22.62 5.87
C SER A 14 -8.89 23.78 6.85
N ASP A 15 -8.99 23.50 8.14
CA ASP A 15 -8.61 24.43 9.21
C ASP A 15 -7.14 24.84 8.98
N PRO A 16 -6.84 26.13 8.74
CA PRO A 16 -5.47 26.58 8.49
C PRO A 16 -4.49 26.29 9.63
N GLU A 17 -4.97 26.06 10.86
CA GLU A 17 -4.11 25.62 11.97
C GLU A 17 -3.64 24.17 11.77
N HIS A 18 -4.51 23.32 11.22
CA HIS A 18 -4.22 21.92 10.93
C HIS A 18 -3.57 21.71 9.56
N PHE A 19 -3.93 22.52 8.58
CA PHE A 19 -3.47 22.45 7.20
C PHE A 19 -3.03 23.84 6.72
N PRO A 20 -1.83 24.28 7.14
CA PRO A 20 -1.34 25.61 6.79
C PRO A 20 -1.22 25.76 5.26
N PRO A 21 -1.74 26.85 4.68
CA PRO A 21 -1.76 27.03 3.23
C PRO A 21 -0.33 27.11 2.67
N ALA A 22 -0.14 26.52 1.48
CA ALA A 22 1.14 26.50 0.77
C ALA A 22 2.32 25.93 1.60
N THR A 23 2.02 25.08 2.58
CA THR A 23 3.03 24.41 3.41
C THR A 23 2.97 22.93 3.14
N TYR A 24 4.12 22.36 2.79
CA TYR A 24 4.24 20.98 2.34
C TYR A 24 5.31 20.25 3.15
N ASP A 25 5.14 18.95 3.31
CA ASP A 25 6.20 18.09 3.82
C ASP A 25 7.30 17.86 2.78
N ARG A 26 8.32 17.07 3.15
CA ARG A 26 9.47 16.77 2.28
C ARG A 26 9.06 16.11 0.96
N ASP A 27 7.93 15.40 0.95
CA ASP A 27 7.41 14.64 -0.18
C ASP A 27 6.47 15.50 -1.05
N GLY A 28 6.33 16.79 -0.74
CA GLY A 28 5.46 17.74 -1.44
C GLY A 28 3.97 17.55 -1.12
N GLN A 29 3.64 16.79 -0.07
CA GLN A 29 2.25 16.62 0.36
C GLN A 29 1.84 17.75 1.30
N GLN A 30 0.56 18.13 1.27
CA GLN A 30 0.01 19.13 2.20
C GLN A 30 0.34 18.72 3.65
N LEU A 31 0.99 19.63 4.38
CA LEU A 31 1.36 19.38 5.77
C LEU A 31 0.11 19.21 6.63
N ASP A 32 0.05 18.10 7.38
CA ASP A 32 -1.02 17.74 8.30
C ASP A 32 -0.51 17.85 9.76
N LEU A 33 -0.96 18.90 10.45
CA LEU A 33 -0.59 19.22 11.82
C LEU A 33 -1.59 18.71 12.86
N ARG A 34 -2.60 17.92 12.45
CA ARG A 34 -3.57 17.36 13.39
C ARG A 34 -2.86 16.53 14.47
N PRO A 35 -3.27 16.64 15.75
CA PRO A 35 -2.63 15.91 16.84
C PRO A 35 -2.91 14.40 16.82
N VAL A 36 -3.97 13.99 16.10
CA VAL A 36 -4.43 12.60 15.98
C VAL A 36 -4.78 12.34 14.51
N ASN A 37 -4.43 11.15 14.01
CA ASN A 37 -4.81 10.67 12.70
C ASN A 37 -5.15 9.16 12.76
N SER A 38 -5.60 8.61 11.62
CA SER A 38 -6.06 7.22 11.52
C SER A 38 -5.01 6.17 11.93
N TRP A 39 -3.71 6.50 11.83
CA TRP A 39 -2.62 5.62 12.26
C TRP A 39 -2.60 5.36 13.77
N THR A 40 -3.09 6.32 14.56
CA THR A 40 -3.10 6.24 16.03
C THR A 40 -4.45 5.82 16.61
N MET A 41 -5.51 5.80 15.80
CA MET A 41 -6.87 5.48 16.24
C MET A 41 -7.01 4.01 16.67
N ARG A 42 -7.71 3.79 17.78
CA ARG A 42 -8.14 2.47 18.27
C ARG A 42 -9.53 2.14 17.77
N LEU A 43 -9.95 0.88 17.95
CA LEU A 43 -11.23 0.36 17.47
C LEU A 43 -12.43 1.27 17.82
N GLN A 44 -12.51 1.78 19.05
CA GLN A 44 -13.62 2.61 19.50
C GLN A 44 -13.64 4.03 18.92
N GLU A 45 -12.55 4.46 18.28
CA GLU A 45 -12.39 5.80 17.69
C GLU A 45 -12.68 5.79 16.18
N LEU A 46 -12.87 4.61 15.59
CA LEU A 46 -13.08 4.47 14.15
C LEU A 46 -14.53 4.80 13.77
N SER A 47 -14.68 5.77 12.88
CA SER A 47 -15.95 6.04 12.23
C SER A 47 -16.21 5.01 11.12
N ILE A 48 -17.49 4.77 10.80
CA ILE A 48 -17.85 3.88 9.69
C ILE A 48 -17.28 4.37 8.34
N PRO A 49 -17.34 5.67 8.00
CA PRO A 49 -16.77 6.11 6.72
C PRO A 49 -15.25 5.91 6.64
N GLU A 50 -14.49 6.12 7.72
CA GLU A 50 -13.03 5.84 7.76
C GLU A 50 -12.74 4.37 7.44
N ILE A 51 -13.48 3.46 8.10
CA ILE A 51 -13.32 2.01 7.88
C ILE A 51 -13.60 1.67 6.41
N VAL A 52 -14.68 2.22 5.85
CA VAL A 52 -15.08 1.98 4.45
C VAL A 52 -14.06 2.56 3.49
N GLU A 53 -13.58 3.78 3.71
CA GLU A 53 -12.62 4.45 2.85
C GLU A 53 -11.28 3.72 2.82
N VAL A 54 -10.75 3.33 3.98
CA VAL A 54 -9.47 2.60 4.03
C VAL A 54 -9.56 1.25 3.33
N GLN A 55 -10.67 0.52 3.47
CA GLN A 55 -10.92 -0.69 2.69
C GLN A 55 -11.06 -0.41 1.19
N LEU A 56 -11.77 0.66 0.84
CA LEU A 56 -12.01 1.05 -0.54
C LEU A 56 -10.70 1.36 -1.25
N VAL A 57 -9.84 2.17 -0.63
CA VAL A 57 -8.56 2.61 -1.20
C VAL A 57 -7.53 1.48 -1.21
N ASN A 58 -7.40 0.71 -0.12
CA ASN A 58 -6.28 -0.23 0.04
C ASN A 58 -6.58 -1.65 -0.45
N SER A 59 -7.84 -2.02 -0.68
CA SER A 59 -8.21 -3.39 -1.07
C SER A 59 -9.18 -3.43 -2.26
N ILE A 60 -10.26 -2.66 -2.21
CA ILE A 60 -11.28 -2.69 -3.28
C ILE A 60 -10.77 -2.05 -4.57
N ALA A 61 -10.14 -0.87 -4.49
CA ALA A 61 -9.59 -0.18 -5.66
C ALA A 61 -8.51 -1.04 -6.36
N PRO A 62 -7.52 -1.64 -5.67
CA PRO A 62 -6.62 -2.63 -6.28
C PRO A 62 -7.37 -3.79 -6.95
N THR A 63 -8.40 -4.35 -6.31
CA THR A 63 -9.22 -5.42 -6.88
C THR A 63 -9.85 -5.01 -8.21
N VAL A 64 -10.46 -3.82 -8.25
CA VAL A 64 -11.11 -3.27 -9.45
C VAL A 64 -10.08 -3.02 -10.55
N LEU A 65 -8.94 -2.41 -10.22
CA LEU A 65 -7.86 -2.17 -11.17
C LEU A 65 -7.34 -3.47 -11.78
N ILE A 66 -7.09 -4.49 -10.97
CA ILE A 66 -6.65 -5.81 -11.45
C ILE A 66 -7.71 -6.43 -12.36
N GLN A 67 -8.99 -6.39 -11.96
CA GLN A 67 -10.09 -6.93 -12.76
C GLN A 67 -10.17 -6.27 -14.15
N GLN A 68 -10.00 -4.95 -14.22
CA GLN A 68 -10.13 -4.19 -15.47
C GLN A 68 -8.86 -4.25 -16.34
N LEU A 69 -7.67 -4.33 -15.72
CA LEU A 69 -6.39 -4.32 -16.44
C LEU A 69 -5.93 -5.72 -16.87
N ALA A 70 -6.29 -6.78 -16.14
CA ALA A 70 -5.87 -8.15 -16.46
C ALA A 70 -6.18 -8.55 -17.92
N PRO A 71 -7.37 -8.28 -18.50
CA PRO A 71 -7.64 -8.55 -19.91
C PRO A 71 -6.64 -7.87 -20.86
N LEU A 72 -6.26 -6.62 -20.59
CA LEU A 72 -5.31 -5.88 -21.42
C LEU A 72 -3.89 -6.43 -21.28
N MET A 73 -3.52 -6.86 -20.08
CA MET A 73 -2.22 -7.50 -19.81
C MET A 73 -2.08 -8.83 -20.56
N ARG A 74 -3.16 -9.62 -20.67
CA ARG A 74 -3.21 -10.84 -21.51
C ARG A 74 -2.96 -10.53 -22.99
N THR A 75 -3.57 -9.44 -23.49
CA THR A 75 -3.36 -8.99 -24.87
C THR A 75 -1.93 -8.51 -25.10
N ALA A 76 -1.33 -7.75 -24.17
CA ALA A 76 0.05 -7.29 -24.30
C ALA A 76 1.03 -8.47 -24.47
N ARG A 77 0.78 -9.59 -23.78
CA ARG A 77 1.57 -10.82 -23.89
C ARG A 77 1.54 -11.46 -25.28
N SER A 78 0.46 -11.31 -26.05
CA SER A 78 0.40 -11.86 -27.41
C SER A 78 1.37 -11.16 -28.36
N VAL A 79 1.73 -9.91 -28.05
CA VAL A 79 2.69 -9.09 -28.82
C VAL A 79 4.12 -9.33 -28.33
N GLN A 80 4.32 -9.44 -27.01
CA GLN A 80 5.62 -9.69 -26.40
C GLN A 80 5.50 -10.85 -25.41
N PRO A 81 6.05 -12.05 -25.72
CA PRO A 81 5.83 -13.26 -24.93
C PRO A 81 6.67 -13.28 -23.64
N ARG A 82 6.38 -12.34 -22.75
CA ARG A 82 6.95 -12.21 -21.40
C ARG A 82 5.82 -12.12 -20.39
N TYR A 83 6.08 -12.52 -19.16
CA TYR A 83 5.13 -12.30 -18.07
C TYR A 83 4.88 -10.79 -17.91
N THR A 84 3.63 -10.46 -17.64
CA THR A 84 3.26 -9.14 -17.14
C THR A 84 3.14 -9.21 -15.62
N HIS A 85 3.28 -8.08 -14.94
CA HIS A 85 3.44 -8.07 -13.48
C HIS A 85 2.41 -7.18 -12.80
N ILE A 86 1.81 -7.69 -11.73
CA ILE A 86 0.97 -6.93 -10.81
C ILE A 86 1.66 -6.95 -9.45
N ILE A 87 2.09 -5.79 -8.97
CA ILE A 87 2.76 -5.65 -7.67
C ILE A 87 1.84 -4.88 -6.73
N ASN A 88 1.25 -5.58 -5.77
CA ASN A 88 0.46 -4.99 -4.71
C ASN A 88 1.40 -4.48 -3.61
N VAL A 89 1.47 -3.16 -3.43
CA VAL A 89 2.27 -2.56 -2.35
C VAL A 89 1.54 -2.74 -1.02
N SER A 90 2.02 -3.72 -0.26
CA SER A 90 1.51 -4.11 1.04
C SER A 90 2.49 -3.66 2.13
N ALA A 91 2.34 -4.19 3.34
CA ALA A 91 3.20 -3.90 4.47
C ALA A 91 3.04 -4.99 5.54
N ILE A 92 3.90 -4.94 6.57
CA ILE A 92 3.79 -5.74 7.80
C ILE A 92 2.37 -5.68 8.40
N GLU A 93 1.65 -4.57 8.28
CA GLU A 93 0.25 -4.40 8.74
C GLU A 93 -0.66 -5.51 8.21
N GLY A 94 -0.43 -5.97 6.98
CA GLY A 94 -1.20 -7.06 6.35
C GLY A 94 -0.80 -8.47 6.79
N GLN A 95 0.30 -8.62 7.53
CA GLN A 95 0.74 -9.91 8.04
C GLN A 95 -0.07 -10.38 9.24
N PHE A 96 -0.39 -11.67 9.31
CA PHE A 96 -1.08 -12.25 10.47
C PHE A 96 -0.10 -12.58 11.59
N ALA A 97 1.14 -12.93 11.24
CA ALA A 97 2.21 -13.17 12.19
C ALA A 97 2.79 -11.86 12.74
N GLY A 98 3.48 -11.96 13.89
CA GLY A 98 4.18 -10.86 14.52
C GLY A 98 3.37 -10.09 15.58
N HIS A 99 3.98 -9.06 16.14
CA HIS A 99 3.34 -8.22 17.15
C HIS A 99 2.44 -7.18 16.49
N LYS A 100 1.18 -7.11 16.93
CA LYS A 100 0.22 -6.09 16.53
C LYS A 100 -0.18 -5.26 17.74
N THR A 101 -0.34 -3.96 17.53
CA THR A 101 -0.91 -3.07 18.54
C THR A 101 -2.42 -2.92 18.31
N GLY A 102 -3.14 -2.32 19.26
CA GLY A 102 -4.56 -2.00 19.10
C GLY A 102 -4.84 -0.76 18.24
N ALA A 103 -3.82 -0.15 17.63
CA ALA A 103 -3.94 1.01 16.75
C ALA A 103 -4.20 0.59 15.31
N HIS A 104 -4.83 1.47 14.52
CA HIS A 104 -5.12 1.34 13.09
C HIS A 104 -5.64 -0.04 12.64
N PRO A 105 -6.57 -0.70 13.35
CA PRO A 105 -6.96 -2.07 13.01
C PRO A 105 -7.60 -2.18 11.62
N HIS A 106 -8.26 -1.13 11.14
CA HIS A 106 -8.85 -1.04 9.81
C HIS A 106 -7.80 -1.07 8.69
N THR A 107 -6.62 -0.46 8.88
CA THR A 107 -5.47 -0.56 7.96
C THR A 107 -4.91 -1.98 7.92
N ASN A 108 -4.75 -2.62 9.09
CA ASN A 108 -4.31 -4.02 9.17
C ASN A 108 -5.27 -4.94 8.40
N MET A 109 -6.57 -4.78 8.61
CA MET A 109 -7.60 -5.53 7.88
C MET A 109 -7.52 -5.30 6.36
N ALA A 110 -7.34 -4.06 5.91
CA ALA A 110 -7.29 -3.75 4.48
C ALA A 110 -6.03 -4.32 3.80
N LYS A 111 -4.86 -4.23 4.46
CA LYS A 111 -3.61 -4.82 3.94
C LYS A 111 -3.66 -6.36 3.96
N ALA A 112 -4.29 -6.96 4.97
CA ALA A 112 -4.52 -8.40 5.01
C ALA A 112 -5.46 -8.87 3.88
N ALA A 113 -6.52 -8.11 3.60
CA ALA A 113 -7.40 -8.38 2.48
C ALA A 113 -6.68 -8.26 1.12
N LEU A 114 -5.80 -7.26 0.95
CA LEU A 114 -4.96 -7.12 -0.24
C LEU A 114 -3.99 -8.29 -0.41
N ASN A 115 -3.38 -8.76 0.69
CA ASN A 115 -2.55 -9.97 0.68
C ASN A 115 -3.35 -11.22 0.27
N MET A 116 -4.56 -11.36 0.81
CA MET A 116 -5.46 -12.47 0.44
C MET A 116 -5.86 -12.43 -1.03
N LEU A 117 -6.08 -11.23 -1.59
CA LEU A 117 -6.33 -11.06 -3.03
C LEU A 117 -5.16 -11.60 -3.86
N THR A 118 -3.93 -11.19 -3.53
CA THR A 118 -2.71 -11.70 -4.20
C THR A 118 -2.66 -13.22 -4.13
N LEU A 119 -2.81 -13.80 -2.92
CA LEU A 119 -2.71 -15.23 -2.72
C LEU A 119 -3.79 -16.01 -3.49
N THR A 120 -5.02 -15.50 -3.48
CA THR A 120 -6.18 -16.14 -4.11
C THR A 120 -6.07 -16.13 -5.64
N MET A 121 -5.68 -14.99 -6.22
CA MET A 121 -5.65 -14.82 -7.67
C MET A 121 -4.35 -15.32 -8.33
N ALA A 122 -3.34 -15.66 -7.53
CA ALA A 122 -2.01 -16.02 -7.99
C ALA A 122 -1.98 -17.08 -9.09
N THR A 123 -2.58 -18.25 -8.82
CA THR A 123 -2.54 -19.39 -9.73
C THR A 123 -3.29 -19.10 -11.02
N ASP A 124 -4.47 -18.48 -10.93
CA ASP A 124 -5.33 -18.20 -12.07
C ASP A 124 -4.68 -17.17 -13.00
N LEU A 125 -4.15 -16.08 -12.44
CA LEU A 125 -3.45 -15.05 -13.20
C LEU A 125 -2.12 -15.57 -13.77
N ALA A 126 -1.41 -16.43 -13.06
CA ALA A 126 -0.16 -17.01 -13.56
C ALA A 126 -0.38 -17.94 -14.75
N ALA A 127 -1.48 -18.72 -14.78
CA ALA A 127 -1.88 -19.50 -15.95
C ALA A 127 -2.17 -18.60 -17.18
N GLU A 128 -2.53 -17.35 -16.92
CA GLU A 128 -2.71 -16.30 -17.92
C GLU A 128 -1.45 -15.45 -18.15
N GLY A 129 -0.28 -15.88 -17.67
CA GLY A 129 0.99 -15.19 -17.89
C GLY A 129 1.09 -13.83 -17.17
N ILE A 130 0.33 -13.65 -16.09
CA ILE A 130 0.33 -12.47 -15.23
C ILE A 130 0.86 -12.88 -13.85
N ALA A 131 2.04 -12.40 -13.48
CA ALA A 131 2.64 -12.64 -12.17
C ALA A 131 2.15 -11.59 -11.17
N ILE A 132 1.29 -11.99 -10.23
CA ILE A 132 0.82 -11.14 -9.14
C ILE A 132 1.58 -11.43 -7.84
N ASN A 133 2.08 -10.40 -7.16
CA ASN A 133 2.77 -10.52 -5.87
C ASN A 133 2.42 -9.36 -4.94
N SER A 134 2.64 -9.55 -3.64
CA SER A 134 2.60 -8.49 -2.63
C SER A 134 4.01 -8.16 -2.19
N VAL A 135 4.33 -6.87 -2.02
CA VAL A 135 5.65 -6.41 -1.56
C VAL A 135 5.48 -5.45 -0.39
N ASP A 136 6.19 -5.73 0.71
CA ASP A 136 6.47 -4.77 1.77
C ASP A 136 7.77 -4.01 1.45
N PRO A 137 7.69 -2.70 1.12
CA PRO A 137 8.89 -1.91 0.83
C PRO A 137 9.75 -1.66 2.07
N GLY A 138 9.21 -1.88 3.27
CA GLY A 138 9.85 -1.57 4.53
C GLY A 138 9.54 -0.16 5.05
N TRP A 139 10.25 0.24 6.10
CA TRP A 139 9.95 1.48 6.81
C TRP A 139 10.61 2.69 6.14
N ILE A 140 9.85 3.32 5.24
CA ILE A 140 10.31 4.45 4.40
C ILE A 140 9.67 5.80 4.78
N SER A 141 8.57 5.76 5.55
CA SER A 141 7.77 6.93 5.90
C SER A 141 7.13 6.79 7.28
N GLN A 142 6.68 7.91 7.83
CA GLN A 142 6.06 7.99 9.16
C GLN A 142 4.61 8.39 9.07
N GLN A 143 3.73 7.47 9.45
CA GLN A 143 2.28 7.67 9.40
C GLN A 143 1.72 8.27 10.69
N VAL A 144 2.52 8.37 11.75
CA VAL A 144 2.14 9.03 13.00
C VAL A 144 1.93 10.55 12.79
N PRO A 145 1.13 11.21 13.65
CA PRO A 145 0.94 12.66 13.63
C PRO A 145 2.26 13.42 13.56
N TYR A 146 2.28 14.56 12.88
CA TYR A 146 3.52 15.30 12.60
C TYR A 146 4.34 15.61 13.86
N GLY A 147 3.68 16.05 14.95
CA GLY A 147 4.34 16.34 16.23
C GLY A 147 4.96 15.12 16.94
N GLN A 148 4.69 13.90 16.47
CA GLN A 148 5.21 12.65 17.02
C GLN A 148 6.29 12.02 16.12
N ARG A 149 6.57 12.61 14.95
CA ARG A 149 7.56 12.08 14.01
C ARG A 149 8.98 12.21 14.56
N ILE A 150 9.80 11.21 14.30
CA ILE A 150 11.25 11.30 14.47
C ILE A 150 11.87 12.02 13.27
N ALA A 151 13.12 12.49 13.42
CA ALA A 151 13.82 13.11 12.31
C ALA A 151 14.05 12.12 11.15
N ASP A 152 13.84 12.56 9.91
CA ASP A 152 13.82 11.70 8.73
C ASP A 152 15.10 10.89 8.48
N HIS A 153 16.27 11.44 8.84
CA HIS A 153 17.56 10.72 8.75
C HIS A 153 17.64 9.49 9.67
N LYS A 154 16.63 9.27 10.52
CA LYS A 154 16.51 8.08 11.36
C LYS A 154 15.67 6.97 10.73
N LEU A 155 15.03 7.24 9.59
CA LEU A 155 14.36 6.19 8.81
C LEU A 155 15.42 5.30 8.16
N PRO A 156 15.24 3.97 8.20
CA PRO A 156 16.25 3.04 7.70
C PRO A 156 16.32 2.96 6.18
N LEU A 157 15.27 3.41 5.47
CA LEU A 157 15.10 3.31 4.02
C LEU A 157 14.51 4.61 3.47
N ASP A 158 14.81 4.88 2.21
CA ASP A 158 14.24 6.01 1.45
C ASP A 158 13.27 5.57 0.34
N GLU A 159 12.76 6.53 -0.43
CA GLU A 159 11.85 6.29 -1.54
C GLU A 159 12.50 5.52 -2.71
N VAL A 160 13.82 5.63 -2.88
CA VAL A 160 14.57 4.93 -3.92
C VAL A 160 14.70 3.46 -3.53
N ASP A 161 15.02 3.17 -2.26
CA ASP A 161 15.00 1.82 -1.70
C ASP A 161 13.62 1.18 -1.86
N ALA A 162 12.56 1.92 -1.53
CA ALA A 162 11.19 1.46 -1.67
C ALA A 162 10.87 1.05 -3.11
N ALA A 163 11.18 1.94 -4.06
CA ALA A 163 10.95 1.71 -5.48
C ALA A 163 11.75 0.51 -5.99
N ALA A 164 13.02 0.39 -5.60
CA ALA A 164 13.86 -0.74 -5.97
C ALA A 164 13.26 -2.07 -5.52
N ARG A 165 12.76 -2.14 -4.28
CA ARG A 165 12.12 -3.35 -3.72
C ARG A 165 10.81 -3.70 -4.42
N ILE A 166 9.99 -2.71 -4.74
CA ILE A 166 8.71 -2.90 -5.46
C ILE A 166 8.98 -3.38 -6.89
N CYS A 167 9.96 -2.79 -7.58
CA CYS A 167 10.27 -3.08 -8.97
C CYS A 167 11.17 -4.31 -9.18
N ASP A 168 11.78 -4.84 -8.12
CA ASP A 168 12.77 -5.92 -8.20
C ASP A 168 12.28 -7.12 -9.02
N LEU A 169 11.07 -7.62 -8.73
CA LEU A 169 10.49 -8.77 -9.42
C LEU A 169 10.29 -8.55 -10.92
N ILE A 170 10.05 -7.31 -11.32
CA ILE A 170 9.91 -6.92 -12.72
C ILE A 170 11.29 -6.94 -13.38
N PHE A 171 12.31 -6.38 -12.72
CA PHE A 171 13.67 -6.31 -13.26
C PHE A 171 14.35 -7.68 -13.32
N VAL A 172 14.20 -8.51 -12.29
CA VAL A 172 14.70 -9.89 -12.26
C VAL A 172 14.14 -10.67 -13.45
N ALA A 173 12.82 -10.63 -13.66
CA ALA A 173 12.19 -11.30 -14.79
C ALA A 173 12.64 -10.71 -16.14
N ALA A 174 12.77 -9.39 -16.25
CA ALA A 174 13.21 -8.73 -17.49
C ALA A 174 14.64 -9.10 -17.90
N GLN A 175 15.49 -9.41 -16.92
CA GLN A 175 16.89 -9.84 -17.09
C GLN A 175 17.04 -11.36 -17.31
N GLY A 176 15.94 -12.11 -17.44
CA GLY A 176 15.94 -13.54 -17.72
C GLY A 176 15.77 -14.45 -16.48
N GLY A 177 15.52 -13.87 -15.31
CA GLY A 177 15.09 -14.60 -14.13
C GLY A 177 13.66 -15.15 -14.25
N GLN A 178 13.28 -16.06 -13.36
CA GLN A 178 11.93 -16.61 -13.33
C GLN A 178 10.92 -15.56 -12.81
N ALA A 179 9.73 -15.53 -13.41
CA ALA A 179 8.63 -14.69 -12.96
C ALA A 179 7.90 -15.36 -11.79
N GLU A 180 8.37 -15.10 -10.57
CA GLU A 180 7.71 -15.54 -9.34
C GLU A 180 6.31 -14.92 -9.21
N TYR A 181 5.37 -15.66 -8.62
CA TYR A 181 3.99 -15.23 -8.41
C TYR A 181 3.41 -15.81 -7.12
N GLY A 182 2.40 -15.15 -6.57
CA GLY A 182 1.68 -15.59 -5.37
C GLY A 182 2.52 -15.58 -4.11
N ARG A 183 3.49 -14.66 -4.01
CA ARG A 183 4.36 -14.52 -2.84
C ARG A 183 4.19 -13.15 -2.19
N PHE A 184 4.51 -13.10 -0.90
CA PHE A 184 4.73 -11.88 -0.15
C PHE A 184 6.24 -11.66 -0.04
N TRP A 185 6.72 -10.48 -0.42
CA TRP A 185 8.15 -10.16 -0.44
C TRP A 185 8.48 -9.06 0.55
N LYS A 186 9.62 -9.22 1.22
CA LYS A 186 10.21 -8.22 2.09
C LYS A 186 11.72 -8.37 2.05
N ASP A 187 12.45 -7.26 1.92
CA ASP A 187 13.92 -7.26 1.83
C ASP A 187 14.45 -8.20 0.73
N TYR A 188 13.79 -8.23 -0.45
CA TYR A 188 14.13 -9.10 -1.59
C TYR A 188 13.99 -10.61 -1.31
N LEU A 189 13.36 -10.99 -0.20
CA LEU A 189 13.14 -12.37 0.21
C LEU A 189 11.65 -12.66 0.33
N VAL A 190 11.29 -13.93 0.12
CA VAL A 190 9.93 -14.40 0.42
C VAL A 190 9.72 -14.37 1.93
N ALA A 191 8.67 -13.67 2.35
CA ALA A 191 8.27 -13.52 3.73
C ALA A 191 6.94 -14.24 4.00
N PRO A 192 6.62 -14.55 5.27
CA PRO A 192 5.32 -15.10 5.63
C PRO A 192 4.19 -14.09 5.35
N TRP A 193 3.00 -14.65 5.15
CA TRP A 193 1.77 -13.90 4.90
C TRP A 193 1.21 -13.16 6.11
#